data_AF-A0A168M173-F1
#
_entry.id   AF-A0A168M173-F1
#
_cell.length_a   1.000
_cell.length_b   1.000
_cell.length_c   1.000
_cell.angle_alpha   90.00
_cell.angle_beta   90.00
_cell.angle_gamma   90.00
#
_symmetry.space_group_name_H-M   'P 1'
#
loop_
_entity.id
_entity.type
_entity.pdbx_description
1 polymer ?
#
loop_
_entity_poly.entity_id
_entity_poly.type
_entity_poly.pdbx_seq_one_letter_code
_entity_poly.pdbx_strand_id
1 'polypeptide(L)'
;MDLIPDIFFEKQEGNLCAQHALNALLQGSYFTAVDLADIGRELDVKESIVHGRHVSGNNYDDSGYFSIQVIQQALSVWDLELIPWGSEQAVNAREEPQNELAYICHLHQHWFTLRRFAVPWRWYNLNSTQKAPTYLSETYLGLLLQQIQDEGYSIFVVRGTMPKCPADDKAALLPRPSIQEKNKACVPFSGKAYRLTDSGTSGTTNDQEEQHLAQAIEASLRDSEQQRMEDMRRKRLARFGG
;
A
#
# COMPACT_ATOMS: atom_id res chain seq x y z
N MET A 1 -14.67 -3.28 10.65
CA MET A 1 -13.80 -2.54 11.59
C MET A 1 -12.40 -2.80 11.09
N ASP A 2 -11.79 -1.81 10.47
CA ASP A 2 -10.53 -1.99 9.74
C ASP A 2 -9.36 -1.66 10.67
N LEU A 3 -8.26 -2.40 10.56
CA LEU A 3 -7.05 -2.13 11.34
C LEU A 3 -6.25 -0.94 10.77
N ILE A 4 -6.50 -0.58 9.52
CA ILE A 4 -5.76 0.43 8.75
C ILE A 4 -5.63 1.79 9.49
N PRO A 5 -6.67 2.34 10.15
CA PRO A 5 -6.56 3.63 10.83
C PRO A 5 -5.63 3.64 12.04
N ASP A 6 -5.36 2.47 12.62
CA ASP A 6 -4.51 2.31 13.81
C ASP A 6 -3.05 1.97 13.45
N ILE A 7 -2.82 1.59 12.19
CA ILE A 7 -1.49 1.31 11.68
C ILE A 7 -0.80 2.66 11.42
N PHE A 8 0.36 2.85 12.04
CA PHE A 8 1.22 3.97 11.71
C PHE A 8 1.75 3.76 10.29
N PHE A 9 1.37 4.68 9.39
CA PHE A 9 1.79 4.69 8.00
C PHE A 9 2.10 6.11 7.59
N GLU A 10 3.31 6.30 7.09
CA GLU A 10 3.79 7.57 6.59
C GLU A 10 4.04 7.43 5.09
N LYS A 11 3.34 8.24 4.30
CA LYS A 11 3.54 8.28 2.85
C LYS A 11 4.84 9.03 2.58
N GLN A 12 5.69 8.47 1.73
CA GLN A 12 6.94 9.15 1.41
C GLN A 12 6.74 10.35 0.50
N GLU A 13 7.54 11.38 0.76
CA GLU A 13 7.74 12.51 -0.13
C GLU A 13 9.19 12.48 -0.63
N GLY A 14 9.37 12.35 -1.95
CA GLY A 14 10.69 12.14 -2.55
C GLY A 14 11.22 10.71 -2.38
N ASN A 15 12.52 10.59 -2.11
CA ASN A 15 13.27 9.32 -2.13
C ASN A 15 13.64 8.77 -0.74
N LEU A 16 13.05 9.31 0.34
CA LEU A 16 13.37 8.96 1.74
C LEU A 16 12.78 7.61 2.19
N CYS A 17 12.88 6.59 1.34
CA CYS A 17 12.24 5.30 1.55
C CYS A 17 12.72 4.57 2.81
N ALA A 18 14.01 4.66 3.17
CA ALA A 18 14.57 3.97 4.34
C ALA A 18 13.97 4.50 5.66
N GLN A 19 13.79 5.82 5.78
CA GLN A 19 13.13 6.44 6.94
C GLN A 19 11.72 5.87 7.13
N HIS A 20 10.91 5.93 6.08
CA HIS A 20 9.52 5.48 6.16
C HIS A 20 9.42 3.97 6.34
N ALA A 21 10.33 3.18 5.75
CA ALA A 21 10.39 1.74 5.98
C ALA A 21 10.68 1.40 7.46
N LEU A 22 11.64 2.08 8.08
CA LEU A 22 12.00 1.90 9.50
C LEU A 22 10.88 2.39 10.44
N ASN A 23 10.31 3.55 10.18
CA ASN A 23 9.22 4.09 11.00
C ASN A 23 7.94 3.26 10.89
N ALA A 24 7.60 2.79 9.69
CA ALA A 24 6.50 1.87 9.48
C ALA A 24 6.76 0.52 10.16
N LEU A 25 8.02 0.04 10.12
CA LEU A 25 8.42 -1.16 10.85
C LEU A 25 8.20 -0.98 12.35
N LEU A 26 8.68 0.10 12.96
CA LEU A 26 8.56 0.35 14.40
C LEU A 26 7.18 0.87 14.83
N GLN A 27 6.29 1.16 13.87
CA GLN A 27 4.97 1.74 14.10
C GLN A 27 5.03 3.09 14.85
N GLY A 28 5.98 3.94 14.47
CA GLY A 28 6.13 5.30 15.00
C GLY A 28 7.23 6.07 14.29
N SER A 29 7.22 7.40 14.42
CA SER A 29 8.23 8.30 13.84
C SER A 29 9.49 8.35 14.71
N TYR A 30 10.24 7.25 14.75
CA TYR A 30 11.45 7.14 15.57
C TYR A 30 12.71 7.63 14.88
N PHE A 31 12.74 7.57 13.55
CA PHE A 31 13.87 8.01 12.73
C PHE A 31 13.46 9.16 11.83
N THR A 32 14.36 10.12 11.69
CA THR A 32 14.33 11.15 10.65
C THR A 32 15.46 10.93 9.66
N ALA A 33 15.38 11.55 8.49
CA ALA A 33 16.45 11.54 7.50
C ALA A 33 17.79 12.04 8.07
N VAL A 34 17.73 13.00 9.02
CA VAL A 34 18.93 13.53 9.70
C VAL A 34 19.56 12.46 10.58
N ASP A 35 18.75 11.75 11.38
CA ASP A 35 19.25 10.68 12.25
C ASP A 35 19.92 9.57 11.42
N LEU A 36 19.32 9.19 10.30
CA LEU A 36 19.89 8.18 9.40
C LEU A 36 21.17 8.66 8.71
N ALA A 37 21.26 9.94 8.34
CA ALA A 37 22.45 10.53 7.77
C ALA A 37 23.60 10.58 8.79
N ASP A 38 23.30 10.86 10.06
CA ASP A 38 24.29 10.85 11.13
C ASP A 38 24.82 9.42 11.40
N ILE A 39 23.94 8.40 11.38
CA ILE A 39 24.34 6.99 11.42
C ILE A 39 25.24 6.64 10.23
N GLY A 40 24.86 7.05 9.02
CA GLY A 40 25.66 6.84 7.81
C GLY A 40 27.05 7.46 7.90
N ARG A 41 27.15 8.70 8.38
CA ARG A 41 28.42 9.38 8.61
C ARG A 41 29.29 8.67 9.63
N GLU A 42 28.71 8.18 10.72
CA GLU A 42 29.45 7.42 11.74
C GLU A 42 30.00 6.10 11.17
N LEU A 43 29.21 5.41 10.33
CA LEU A 43 29.65 4.21 9.63
C LEU A 43 30.79 4.50 8.66
N ASP A 44 30.69 5.57 7.86
CA ASP A 44 31.78 5.99 6.95
C ASP A 44 33.09 6.25 7.71
N VAL A 45 33.02 6.91 8.88
CA VAL A 45 34.18 7.14 9.74
C VAL A 45 34.76 5.82 10.26
N LYS A 46 33.92 4.91 10.76
CA LYS A 46 34.36 3.59 11.24
C LYS A 46 35.01 2.78 10.13
N GLU A 47 34.42 2.75 8.94
CA GLU A 47 34.94 2.04 7.78
C GLU A 47 36.29 2.61 7.32
N SER A 48 36.44 3.94 7.34
CA SER A 48 37.68 4.61 7.00
C SER A 48 38.82 4.24 7.97
N ILE A 49 38.53 4.17 9.27
CA ILE A 49 39.50 3.76 10.29
C ILE A 49 39.93 2.31 10.09
N VAL A 50 38.98 1.40 9.83
CA VAL A 50 39.25 -0.04 9.69
C VAL A 50 40.02 -0.35 8.40
N HIS A 51 39.64 0.26 7.29
CA HIS A 51 40.21 -0.08 5.97
C HIS A 51 41.43 0.76 5.58
N GLY A 52 41.77 1.80 6.37
CA GLY A 52 42.92 2.67 6.12
C GLY A 52 42.89 3.41 4.77
N ARG A 53 41.75 3.37 4.08
CA ARG A 53 41.47 4.08 2.83
C ARG A 53 40.34 5.06 3.10
N HIS A 54 40.40 6.21 2.44
CA HIS A 54 39.25 7.06 2.24
C HIS A 54 38.29 6.28 1.33
N VAL A 55 37.49 5.40 1.91
CA VAL A 55 36.30 4.89 1.23
C VAL A 55 35.43 6.14 1.09
N SER A 56 35.21 6.59 -0.14
CA SER A 56 34.25 7.66 -0.41
C SER A 56 32.93 7.21 0.19
N GLY A 57 32.48 7.91 1.24
CA GLY A 57 31.30 7.55 2.01
C GLY A 57 30.13 7.34 1.07
N ASN A 58 29.71 6.08 0.95
CA ASN A 58 28.68 5.64 0.01
C ASN A 58 27.48 5.06 0.78
N ASN A 59 27.46 5.28 2.11
CA ASN A 59 26.41 4.79 3.00
C ASN A 59 25.14 5.64 2.94
N TYR A 60 25.23 6.89 2.51
CA TYR A 60 24.09 7.72 2.17
C TYR A 60 24.45 8.72 1.06
N ASP A 61 23.45 9.23 0.35
CA ASP A 61 23.60 10.29 -0.66
C ASP A 61 22.59 11.42 -0.43
N ASP A 62 22.89 12.62 -0.94
CA ASP A 62 22.04 13.81 -0.89
C ASP A 62 20.69 13.59 -1.60
N SER A 63 20.61 12.56 -2.45
CA SER A 63 19.39 12.07 -3.09
C SER A 63 18.41 11.36 -2.12
N GLY A 64 18.81 11.09 -0.87
CA GLY A 64 17.99 10.39 0.14
C GLY A 64 18.08 8.86 0.09
N TYR A 65 19.06 8.30 -0.61
CA TYR A 65 19.38 6.88 -0.60
C TYR A 65 20.19 6.52 0.65
N PHE A 66 19.88 5.39 1.28
CA PHE A 66 20.61 4.86 2.43
C PHE A 66 21.02 3.40 2.16
N SER A 67 22.23 3.05 2.57
CA SER A 67 22.74 1.68 2.46
C SER A 67 22.08 0.76 3.48
N ILE A 68 22.16 -0.54 3.22
CA ILE A 68 21.67 -1.57 4.15
C ILE A 68 22.37 -1.52 5.50
N GLN A 69 23.65 -1.12 5.56
CA GLN A 69 24.40 -1.02 6.81
C GLN A 69 23.82 0.06 7.73
N VAL A 70 23.35 1.18 7.18
CA VAL A 70 22.65 2.22 7.94
C VAL A 70 21.37 1.65 8.56
N ILE A 71 20.59 0.90 7.78
CA ILE A 71 19.37 0.24 8.25
C ILE A 71 19.68 -0.78 9.35
N GLN A 72 20.72 -1.61 9.17
CA GLN A 72 21.16 -2.58 10.19
C GLN A 72 21.57 -1.90 11.50
N GLN A 73 22.32 -0.79 11.41
CA GLN A 73 22.78 -0.05 12.58
C GLN A 73 21.63 0.70 13.27
N ALA A 74 20.64 1.19 12.51
CA ALA A 74 19.44 1.79 13.08
C ALA A 74 18.61 0.76 13.86
N LEU A 75 18.48 -0.47 13.32
CA LEU A 75 17.74 -1.55 13.97
C LEU A 75 18.45 -2.14 15.18
N SER A 76 19.78 -2.15 15.20
CA SER A 76 20.55 -2.68 16.33
C SER A 76 20.30 -1.90 17.64
N VAL A 77 19.95 -0.62 17.56
CA VAL A 77 19.55 0.21 18.72
C VAL A 77 18.27 -0.32 19.40
N TRP A 78 17.44 -1.07 18.67
CA TRP A 78 16.18 -1.62 19.14
C TRP A 78 16.26 -3.13 19.47
N ASP A 79 17.46 -3.69 19.59
CA ASP A 79 17.69 -5.13 19.72
C ASP A 79 17.00 -5.93 18.57
N LEU A 80 16.95 -5.32 17.39
CA LEU A 80 16.42 -5.94 16.17
C LEU A 80 17.58 -6.34 15.27
N GLU A 81 17.57 -7.60 14.85
CA GLU A 81 18.53 -8.18 13.93
C GLU A 81 17.92 -8.28 12.53
N LEU A 82 18.71 -7.94 11.53
CA LEU A 82 18.32 -8.00 10.13
C LEU A 82 19.08 -9.13 9.42
N ILE A 83 18.34 -10.19 9.10
CA ILE A 83 18.88 -11.46 8.60
C ILE A 83 18.62 -11.54 7.09
N PRO A 84 19.65 -11.69 6.23
CA PRO A 84 19.45 -11.86 4.79
C PRO A 84 18.69 -13.15 4.47
N TRP A 85 17.79 -13.10 3.48
CA TRP A 85 16.97 -14.24 3.05
C TRP A 85 17.76 -15.49 2.64
N GLY A 86 18.97 -15.30 2.09
CA GLY A 86 19.86 -16.41 1.68
C GLY A 86 20.57 -17.11 2.85
N SER A 87 20.47 -16.61 4.08
CA SER A 87 21.15 -17.20 5.24
C SER A 87 20.45 -18.48 5.74
N GLU A 88 21.21 -19.33 6.44
CA GLU A 88 20.66 -20.52 7.11
C GLU A 88 19.65 -20.16 8.20
N GLN A 89 19.82 -19.00 8.83
CA GLN A 89 18.88 -18.51 9.84
C GLN A 89 17.51 -18.17 9.24
N ALA A 90 17.43 -17.85 7.94
CA ALA A 90 16.19 -17.54 7.23
C ALA A 90 15.50 -18.78 6.61
N VAL A 91 15.91 -20.01 6.95
CA VAL A 91 15.22 -21.23 6.49
C VAL A 91 13.76 -21.27 6.97
N ASN A 92 13.52 -20.98 8.25
CA ASN A 92 12.15 -20.96 8.80
C ASN A 92 11.26 -19.93 8.10
N ALA A 93 11.81 -18.79 7.72
CA ALA A 93 11.10 -17.75 6.99
C ALA A 93 10.71 -18.18 5.56
N ARG A 94 11.45 -19.13 4.97
CA ARG A 94 11.16 -19.72 3.65
C ARG A 94 10.09 -20.80 3.71
N GLU A 95 10.10 -21.59 4.77
CA GLU A 95 9.09 -22.64 4.98
C GLU A 95 7.75 -22.06 5.46
N GLU A 96 7.81 -21.14 6.42
CA GLU A 96 6.63 -20.53 7.04
C GLU A 96 6.79 -19.00 7.16
N PRO A 97 6.61 -18.25 6.05
CA PRO A 97 6.79 -16.80 6.05
C PRO A 97 5.82 -16.07 7.00
N GLN A 98 4.67 -16.66 7.30
CA GLN A 98 3.68 -16.09 8.20
C GLN A 98 4.11 -16.02 9.67
N ASN A 99 5.11 -16.81 10.08
CA ASN A 99 5.54 -16.92 11.48
C ASN A 99 6.53 -15.82 11.89
N GLU A 100 7.18 -15.17 10.93
CA GLU A 100 8.10 -14.08 11.20
C GLU A 100 7.34 -12.80 11.65
N LEU A 101 8.07 -11.83 12.18
CA LEU A 101 7.51 -10.57 12.67
C LEU A 101 7.35 -9.54 11.55
N ALA A 102 8.40 -9.38 10.75
CA ALA A 102 8.44 -8.45 9.65
C ALA A 102 9.53 -8.81 8.63
N TYR A 103 9.36 -8.27 7.43
CA TYR A 103 10.35 -8.31 6.35
C TYR A 103 10.65 -6.90 5.90
N ILE A 104 11.91 -6.63 5.60
CA ILE A 104 12.35 -5.45 4.87
C ILE A 104 12.78 -5.91 3.48
N CYS A 105 12.20 -5.30 2.45
CA CYS A 105 12.48 -5.63 1.07
C CYS A 105 13.15 -4.44 0.37
N HIS A 106 14.11 -4.74 -0.49
CA HIS A 106 14.80 -3.75 -1.31
C HIS A 106 14.53 -4.01 -2.80
N LEU A 107 13.56 -3.31 -3.35
CA LEU A 107 13.08 -3.51 -4.73
C LEU A 107 13.33 -2.24 -5.54
N HIS A 108 14.04 -2.32 -6.67
CA HIS A 108 14.30 -1.16 -7.55
C HIS A 108 14.84 0.09 -6.83
N GLN A 109 15.84 -0.06 -5.95
CA GLN A 109 16.39 1.02 -5.10
C GLN A 109 15.40 1.63 -4.09
N HIS A 110 14.31 0.90 -3.78
CA HIS A 110 13.28 1.34 -2.86
C HIS A 110 13.13 0.36 -1.69
N TRP A 111 13.26 0.89 -0.48
CA TRP A 111 13.06 0.14 0.76
C TRP A 111 11.60 0.19 1.19
N PHE A 112 11.03 -0.97 1.52
CA PHE A 112 9.70 -1.04 2.12
C PHE A 112 9.58 -2.20 3.10
N THR A 113 8.61 -2.09 3.99
CA THR A 113 8.40 -3.04 5.09
C THR A 113 7.10 -3.82 4.90
N LEU A 114 7.17 -5.12 5.13
CA LEU A 114 6.01 -5.99 5.35
C LEU A 114 5.98 -6.32 6.84
N ARG A 115 4.89 -6.01 7.54
CA ARG A 115 4.79 -6.25 8.99
C ARG A 115 3.55 -7.08 9.31
N ARG A 116 3.73 -8.02 10.25
CA ARG A 116 2.65 -8.76 10.89
C ARG A 116 2.12 -8.01 12.11
N PHE A 117 0.81 -8.05 12.32
CA PHE A 117 0.17 -7.47 13.50
C PHE A 117 -0.57 -8.50 14.32
N ALA A 118 -0.13 -8.73 15.57
CA ALA A 118 -0.59 -9.72 16.55
C ALA A 118 -0.63 -11.20 16.12
N VAL A 119 -1.26 -11.51 14.99
CA VAL A 119 -1.62 -12.87 14.51
C VAL A 119 -0.93 -13.21 13.17
N PRO A 120 -0.55 -14.49 12.92
CA PRO A 120 0.19 -14.94 11.72
C PRO A 120 -0.50 -14.64 10.40
N TRP A 121 -1.83 -14.59 10.37
CA TRP A 121 -2.61 -14.38 9.15
C TRP A 121 -2.85 -12.91 8.81
N ARG A 122 -2.32 -11.96 9.60
CA ARG A 122 -2.58 -10.53 9.44
C ARG A 122 -1.31 -9.76 9.10
N TRP A 123 -1.05 -9.71 7.81
CA TRP A 123 0.10 -9.00 7.24
C TRP A 123 -0.34 -7.75 6.49
N TYR A 124 0.49 -6.73 6.55
CA TYR A 124 0.29 -5.51 5.78
C TYR A 124 1.57 -5.13 5.04
N ASN A 125 1.38 -4.71 3.80
CA ASN A 125 2.37 -4.01 3.02
C ASN A 125 2.35 -2.54 3.42
N LEU A 126 3.46 -2.07 3.97
CA LEU A 126 3.66 -0.70 4.43
C LEU A 126 4.59 0.06 3.48
N ASN A 127 4.52 -0.25 2.19
CA ASN A 127 5.24 0.50 1.17
C ASN A 127 4.74 1.96 1.13
N SER A 128 5.63 2.87 1.50
CA SER A 128 5.42 4.32 1.60
C SER A 128 5.03 5.00 0.27
N THR A 129 5.23 4.35 -0.87
CA THR A 129 4.74 4.82 -2.19
C THR A 129 3.23 4.63 -2.35
N GLN A 130 2.62 3.74 -1.56
CA GLN A 130 1.18 3.48 -1.61
C GLN A 130 0.39 4.59 -0.91
N LYS A 131 -0.90 4.69 -1.22
CA LYS A 131 -1.79 5.67 -0.58
C LYS A 131 -2.16 5.29 0.86
N ALA A 132 -2.13 3.99 1.16
CA ALA A 132 -2.50 3.42 2.46
C ALA A 132 -1.91 2.01 2.60
N PRO A 133 -1.80 1.49 3.84
CA PRO A 133 -1.46 0.10 4.11
C PRO A 133 -2.36 -0.88 3.37
N THR A 134 -1.74 -1.84 2.70
CA THR A 134 -2.47 -2.88 1.95
C THR A 134 -2.38 -4.21 2.67
N TYR A 135 -3.52 -4.83 2.98
CA TYR A 135 -3.55 -6.16 3.60
C TYR A 135 -2.98 -7.23 2.65
N LEU A 136 -2.17 -8.14 3.20
CA LEU A 136 -1.62 -9.30 2.51
C LEU A 136 -2.17 -10.57 3.16
N SER A 137 -2.74 -11.46 2.35
CA SER A 137 -3.04 -12.82 2.81
C SER A 137 -1.76 -13.64 2.94
N GLU A 138 -1.80 -14.73 3.70
CA GLU A 138 -0.68 -15.68 3.84
C GLU A 138 -0.17 -16.17 2.48
N THR A 139 -1.10 -16.53 1.59
CA THR A 139 -0.79 -16.97 0.23
C THR A 139 -0.15 -15.88 -0.61
N TYR A 140 -0.63 -14.64 -0.48
CA TYR A 140 -0.12 -13.52 -1.25
C TYR A 140 1.22 -13.02 -0.72
N LEU A 141 1.47 -13.11 0.60
CA LEU A 141 2.77 -12.84 1.20
C LEU A 141 3.85 -13.75 0.61
N GLY A 142 3.62 -15.06 0.60
CA GLY A 142 4.57 -16.02 0.01
C GLY A 142 4.85 -15.74 -1.47
N LEU A 143 3.79 -15.44 -2.25
CA LEU A 143 3.92 -15.08 -3.65
C LEU A 143 4.73 -13.79 -3.86
N LEU A 144 4.50 -12.77 -3.04
CA LEU A 144 5.20 -11.49 -3.12
C LEU A 144 6.70 -11.68 -2.80
N LEU A 145 7.03 -12.44 -1.76
CA LEU A 145 8.42 -12.74 -1.41
C LEU A 145 9.12 -13.51 -2.53
N GLN A 146 8.44 -14.50 -3.12
CA GLN A 146 8.97 -15.23 -4.27
C GLN A 146 9.21 -14.31 -5.48
N GLN A 147 8.26 -13.43 -5.79
CA GLN A 147 8.42 -12.47 -6.88
C GLN A 147 9.66 -11.58 -6.69
N ILE A 148 9.85 -11.04 -5.49
CA ILE A 148 11.01 -10.18 -5.18
C ILE A 148 12.31 -10.98 -5.34
N GLN A 149 12.32 -12.25 -4.93
CA GLN A 149 13.46 -13.13 -5.10
C GLN A 149 13.75 -13.45 -6.58
N ASP A 150 12.71 -13.75 -7.38
CA ASP A 150 12.83 -14.09 -8.81
C ASP A 150 13.34 -12.90 -9.64
N GLU A 151 12.95 -11.68 -9.25
CA GLU A 151 13.45 -10.44 -9.83
C GLU A 151 14.91 -10.12 -9.40
N GLY A 152 15.51 -10.92 -8.51
CA GLY A 152 16.90 -10.79 -8.07
C GLY A 152 17.12 -9.75 -6.97
N TYR A 153 16.06 -9.36 -6.26
CA TYR A 153 16.11 -8.34 -5.22
C TYR A 153 16.37 -8.94 -3.84
N SER A 154 16.77 -8.06 -2.91
CA SER A 154 17.16 -8.47 -1.56
C SER A 154 15.97 -8.41 -0.60
N ILE A 155 15.77 -9.51 0.12
CA ILE A 155 14.80 -9.63 1.20
C ILE A 155 15.57 -9.85 2.50
N PHE A 156 15.12 -9.18 3.54
CA PHE A 156 15.69 -9.30 4.87
C PHE A 156 14.58 -9.60 5.88
N VAL A 157 14.84 -10.58 6.73
CA VAL A 157 13.96 -10.98 7.82
C VAL A 157 14.33 -10.19 9.05
N VAL A 158 13.35 -9.58 9.71
CA VAL A 158 13.56 -8.85 10.97
C VAL A 158 13.21 -9.76 12.14
N ARG A 159 14.18 -10.01 13.02
CA ARG A 159 13.99 -10.76 14.26
C ARG A 159 14.38 -9.93 15.48
N GLY A 160 13.72 -10.17 16.60
CA GLY A 160 13.97 -9.47 17.85
C GLY A 160 12.68 -9.04 18.55
N THR A 161 12.78 -8.06 19.44
CA THR A 161 11.64 -7.58 20.24
C THR A 161 11.09 -6.28 19.67
N MET A 162 9.97 -6.37 18.97
CA MET A 162 9.30 -5.20 18.39
C MET A 162 8.60 -4.37 19.48
N PRO A 163 8.55 -3.03 19.35
CA PRO A 163 7.79 -2.19 20.25
C PRO A 163 6.29 -2.50 20.14
N LYS A 164 5.60 -2.49 21.30
CA LYS A 164 4.14 -2.65 21.35
C LYS A 164 3.48 -1.49 20.64
N CYS A 165 2.52 -1.78 19.78
CA CYS A 165 1.75 -0.77 19.06
C CYS A 165 0.24 -0.97 19.28
N PRO A 166 -0.58 0.11 19.24
CA PRO A 166 -2.02 0.02 19.43
C PRO A 166 -2.70 -0.83 18.32
N ALA A 167 -2.08 -0.92 17.15
CA ALA A 167 -2.54 -1.79 16.08
C ALA A 167 -2.44 -3.28 16.46
N ASP A 168 -1.43 -3.70 17.24
CA ASP A 168 -1.34 -5.09 17.69
C ASP A 168 -2.49 -5.45 18.64
N ASP A 169 -2.83 -4.55 19.57
CA ASP A 169 -3.93 -4.78 20.53
C ASP A 169 -5.28 -4.95 19.82
N LYS A 170 -5.54 -4.12 18.80
CA LYS A 170 -6.77 -4.19 18.00
C LYS A 170 -6.75 -5.35 17.00
N ALA A 171 -5.58 -5.71 16.45
CA ALA A 171 -5.44 -6.80 15.50
C ALA A 171 -5.90 -8.14 16.09
N ALA A 172 -5.64 -8.37 17.38
CA ALA A 172 -6.05 -9.59 18.09
C ALA A 172 -7.57 -9.74 18.23
N LEU A 173 -8.31 -8.63 18.28
CA LEU A 173 -9.76 -8.62 18.51
C LEU A 173 -10.57 -8.68 17.21
N LEU A 174 -9.96 -8.34 16.08
CA LEU A 174 -10.65 -8.22 14.80
C LEU A 174 -10.73 -9.58 14.08
N PRO A 175 -11.85 -9.86 13.38
CA PRO A 175 -11.97 -11.08 12.56
C PRO A 175 -11.00 -11.05 11.38
N ARG A 176 -10.76 -12.22 10.77
CA ARG A 176 -9.91 -12.36 9.57
C ARG A 176 -10.45 -11.46 8.44
N PRO A 177 -9.64 -10.54 7.88
CA PRO A 177 -10.05 -9.73 6.75
C PRO A 177 -10.51 -10.63 5.61
N SER A 178 -11.80 -10.58 5.28
CA SER A 178 -12.31 -11.24 4.09
C SER A 178 -11.96 -10.35 2.89
N ILE A 179 -11.28 -10.91 1.89
CA ILE A 179 -10.92 -10.20 0.65
C ILE A 179 -12.19 -9.71 -0.11
N GLN A 180 -13.38 -10.14 0.34
CA GLN A 180 -14.68 -9.85 -0.27
C GLN A 180 -15.36 -8.56 0.23
N GLU A 181 -14.90 -7.92 1.30
CA GLU A 181 -15.65 -6.81 1.92
C GLU A 181 -15.52 -5.44 1.24
N LYS A 182 -14.59 -5.27 0.28
CA LYS A 182 -14.51 -4.03 -0.53
C LYS A 182 -15.58 -3.91 -1.62
N ASN A 183 -16.46 -4.91 -1.80
CA ASN A 183 -17.59 -4.85 -2.73
C ASN A 183 -18.93 -4.41 -2.10
N LYS A 184 -18.95 -3.85 -0.88
CA LYS A 184 -20.17 -3.26 -0.28
C LYS A 184 -20.53 -1.86 -0.80
N ALA A 185 -20.35 -1.66 -2.11
CA ALA A 185 -21.04 -0.64 -2.89
C ALA A 185 -21.54 -1.22 -4.22
N CYS A 186 -21.95 -2.50 -4.25
CA CYS A 186 -22.85 -2.98 -5.29
C CYS A 186 -24.27 -2.79 -4.76
N VAL A 187 -24.91 -1.68 -5.14
CA VAL A 187 -26.38 -1.59 -5.11
C VAL A 187 -26.92 -2.86 -5.77
N PRO A 188 -27.84 -3.61 -5.16
CA PRO A 188 -28.47 -4.72 -5.86
C PRO A 188 -29.17 -4.12 -7.08
N PHE A 189 -28.67 -4.44 -8.27
CA PHE A 189 -29.32 -4.11 -9.53
C PHE A 189 -30.70 -4.78 -9.50
N SER A 190 -31.72 -4.01 -9.12
CA SER A 190 -33.12 -4.37 -9.21
C SER A 190 -33.62 -4.24 -10.66
N GLY A 191 -32.81 -4.70 -11.61
CA GLY A 191 -33.23 -4.87 -13.00
C GLY A 191 -33.56 -6.34 -13.23
N LYS A 192 -34.71 -6.60 -13.85
CA LYS A 192 -35.08 -7.94 -14.32
C LYS A 192 -33.95 -8.48 -15.20
N ALA A 193 -33.31 -9.57 -14.77
CA ALA A 193 -32.26 -10.23 -15.52
C ALA A 193 -32.84 -10.86 -16.80
N TYR A 194 -32.46 -10.34 -17.97
CA TYR A 194 -32.67 -10.99 -19.26
C TYR A 194 -31.49 -11.94 -19.51
N ARG A 195 -31.76 -13.25 -19.52
CA ARG A 195 -30.80 -14.27 -19.98
C ARG A 195 -30.80 -14.28 -21.50
N LEU A 196 -29.63 -14.08 -22.09
CA LEU A 196 -29.37 -14.39 -23.51
C LEU A 196 -29.26 -15.91 -23.65
N THR A 197 -30.38 -16.56 -23.92
CA THR A 197 -30.41 -17.90 -24.52
C THR A 197 -30.60 -17.74 -26.02
N ASP A 198 -29.55 -18.05 -26.77
CA ASP A 198 -29.60 -18.20 -28.22
C ASP A 198 -30.41 -19.47 -28.55
N SER A 199 -31.68 -19.26 -28.89
CA SER A 199 -32.53 -20.28 -29.48
C SER A 199 -33.65 -19.58 -30.22
N GLY A 200 -33.56 -19.59 -31.56
CA GLY A 200 -34.51 -18.94 -32.44
C GLY A 200 -35.95 -19.38 -32.19
N THR A 201 -36.84 -18.42 -31.99
CA THR A 201 -38.27 -18.57 -32.26
C THR A 201 -38.88 -17.19 -32.51
N SER A 202 -39.57 -17.08 -33.64
CA SER A 202 -40.34 -15.96 -34.13
C SER A 202 -41.42 -15.51 -33.13
N GLY A 203 -41.60 -14.20 -32.92
CA GLY A 203 -42.79 -13.68 -32.22
C GLY A 203 -42.68 -12.27 -31.63
N THR A 204 -42.97 -11.27 -32.45
CA THR A 204 -43.75 -10.05 -32.13
C THR A 204 -43.51 -9.36 -30.76
N THR A 205 -42.66 -8.31 -30.70
CA THR A 205 -42.73 -7.21 -29.69
C THR A 205 -41.72 -6.08 -30.00
N ASN A 206 -41.76 -5.46 -31.19
CA ASN A 206 -40.85 -4.34 -31.50
C ASN A 206 -41.42 -2.93 -31.21
N ASP A 207 -42.74 -2.78 -31.03
CA ASP A 207 -43.34 -1.44 -30.98
C ASP A 207 -43.23 -0.75 -29.60
N GLN A 208 -43.04 -1.51 -28.52
CA GLN A 208 -43.01 -0.96 -27.16
C GLN A 208 -41.62 -0.45 -26.76
N GLU A 209 -40.54 -1.12 -27.20
CA GLU A 209 -39.17 -0.71 -26.90
C GLU A 209 -38.78 0.55 -27.67
N GLU A 210 -39.21 0.69 -28.92
CA GLU A 210 -38.95 1.88 -29.74
C GLU A 210 -39.66 3.13 -29.18
N GLN A 211 -40.88 2.98 -28.65
CA GLN A 211 -41.60 4.07 -27.97
C GLN A 211 -40.91 4.52 -26.69
N HIS A 212 -40.39 3.57 -25.89
CA HIS A 212 -39.72 3.90 -24.64
C HIS A 212 -38.36 4.57 -24.87
N LEU A 213 -37.63 4.15 -25.91
CA LEU A 213 -36.38 4.76 -26.31
C LEU A 213 -36.59 6.18 -26.86
N ALA A 214 -37.61 6.38 -27.71
CA ALA A 214 -37.96 7.70 -28.23
C ALA A 214 -38.34 8.68 -27.11
N GLN A 215 -39.11 8.21 -26.12
CA GLN A 215 -39.52 9.03 -24.98
C GLN A 215 -38.34 9.45 -24.09
N ALA A 216 -37.34 8.57 -23.90
CA ALA A 216 -36.15 8.88 -23.10
C ALA A 216 -35.22 9.90 -23.79
N ILE A 217 -35.09 9.83 -25.11
CA ILE A 217 -34.31 10.79 -25.91
C ILE A 217 -34.98 12.16 -25.88
N GLU A 218 -36.30 12.21 -26.01
CA GLU A 218 -37.06 13.47 -25.95
C GLU A 218 -36.98 14.14 -24.58
N ALA A 219 -37.06 13.36 -23.48
CA ALA A 219 -36.91 13.88 -22.13
C ALA A 219 -35.52 14.50 -21.90
N SER A 220 -34.46 13.86 -22.40
CA SER A 220 -33.07 14.34 -22.25
C SER A 220 -32.81 15.61 -23.07
N LEU A 221 -33.42 15.74 -24.25
CA LEU A 221 -33.35 16.96 -25.06
C LEU A 221 -34.10 18.11 -24.40
N ARG A 222 -35.27 17.85 -23.80
CA ARG A 222 -36.05 18.87 -23.09
C ARG A 222 -35.34 19.39 -21.84
N ASP A 223 -34.68 18.52 -21.06
CA ASP A 223 -33.94 18.93 -19.86
C ASP A 223 -32.71 19.80 -20.21
N SER A 224 -31.99 19.45 -21.27
CA SER A 224 -30.82 20.22 -21.73
C SER A 224 -31.21 21.57 -22.35
N GLU A 225 -32.36 21.66 -23.02
CA GLU A 225 -32.91 22.95 -23.46
C GLU A 225 -33.46 23.79 -22.30
N GLN A 226 -34.12 23.18 -21.31
CA GLN A 226 -34.59 23.88 -20.11
C GLN A 226 -33.43 24.47 -19.32
N GLN A 227 -32.34 23.72 -19.11
CA GLN A 227 -31.13 24.24 -18.46
C GLN A 227 -30.51 25.40 -19.26
N ARG A 228 -30.43 25.31 -20.59
CA ARG A 228 -29.95 26.43 -21.42
C ARG A 228 -30.85 27.65 -21.34
N MET A 229 -32.16 27.46 -21.31
CA MET A 229 -33.15 28.54 -21.26
C MET A 229 -33.17 29.21 -19.89
N GLU A 230 -33.02 28.44 -18.81
CA GLU A 230 -32.84 28.94 -17.43
C GLU A 230 -31.53 29.71 -17.28
N ASP A 231 -30.43 29.22 -17.84
CA ASP A 231 -29.16 29.95 -17.85
C ASP A 231 -29.25 31.26 -18.66
N MET A 232 -29.97 31.26 -19.79
CA MET A 232 -30.24 32.48 -20.54
C MET A 232 -31.11 33.47 -19.75
N ARG A 233 -32.14 32.98 -19.07
CA ARG A 233 -33.02 33.80 -18.22
C ARG A 233 -32.23 34.41 -17.05
N ARG A 234 -31.40 33.61 -16.38
CA ARG A 234 -30.52 34.04 -15.29
C ARG A 234 -29.53 35.11 -15.73
N LYS A 235 -28.88 34.94 -16.89
CA LYS A 235 -27.97 35.95 -17.48
C LYS A 235 -28.66 37.25 -17.85
N ARG A 236 -29.91 37.20 -18.31
CA ARG A 236 -30.69 38.41 -18.64
C ARG A 236 -31.15 39.18 -17.40
N LEU A 237 -31.60 38.48 -16.36
CA LEU A 237 -31.95 39.15 -15.09
C LEU A 237 -30.74 39.83 -14.44
N ALA A 238 -29.55 39.22 -14.49
CA ALA A 238 -28.32 39.82 -13.96
C ALA A 238 -27.86 41.10 -14.69
N ARG A 239 -28.37 41.37 -15.91
CA ARG A 239 -28.05 42.58 -16.68
C ARG A 239 -29.05 43.73 -16.50
N PHE A 240 -30.25 43.46 -16.00
CA PHE A 240 -31.32 44.46 -15.85
C PHE A 240 -31.83 44.63 -14.41
N GLY A 241 -31.31 43.83 -13.46
CA GLY A 241 -31.57 43.98 -12.03
C GLY A 241 -30.35 44.52 -11.30
N GLY A 242 -30.14 45.83 -11.39
CA GLY A 242 -29.25 46.64 -10.58
C GLY A 242 -29.93 47.97 -10.31
#